data_AF-A0AA43M7I7-F1
#
_entry.id   AF-A0AA43M7I7-F1
#
_cell.length_a   1.000
_cell.length_b   1.000
_cell.length_c   1.000
_cell.angle_alpha   90.00
_cell.angle_beta   90.00
_cell.angle_gamma   90.00
#
_symmetry.space_group_name_H-M   'P 1'
#
loop_
_entity.id
_entity.type
_entity.pdbx_description
1 polymer ?
#
loop_
_entity_poly.entity_id
_entity_poly.type
_entity_poly.pdbx_seq_one_letter_code
_entity_poly.pdbx_strand_id
1 'polypeptide(L)'
;MTDRYTLEKGSLSKEICLLLHLLTTDSLDELAHQNPALFTEIDWKLFIRLTLHHRVFPFLYPKLSRMHTQLIPVHVSERLQQEYRSNTVRMLQLSGEMARIGAELNKLGIRSLFLKGPVLAEDLYGDFSLRTSRDLDFMVPIDRLAETESFLLRQGYEKIEVYESILGDWKWREHHLTFNHPDSKIKLEVHWRLGPGPSAEPDFAELWEHARTSALLGPDVHYLGREDLFLFLVSHGARHAWSRLRWLLDIKMLLLQQPDNEQLLQLLKQYNCEAIAGQTLILAADLLGAPVDPRLSALTEKPKAKRLAQDAIFYVARMVNLNDPPLEPEVELHFKAYQPAILTTRNRLLRAAGFLYPYAADARTLPLPKPLHVLYFPLRPFLWSWRKVTGREET
;
A
#
# COMPACT_ATOMS: atom_id res chain seq x y z
N MET A 1 12.07 -30.02 9.39
CA MET A 1 11.54 -28.75 9.92
C MET A 1 12.72 -27.80 10.03
N THR A 2 12.92 -26.94 9.04
CA THR A 2 13.92 -25.86 9.11
C THR A 2 13.33 -24.80 10.03
N ASP A 3 14.03 -24.46 11.12
CA ASP A 3 13.60 -23.41 12.04
C ASP A 3 13.39 -22.11 11.26
N ARG A 4 12.12 -21.71 11.11
CA ARG A 4 11.76 -20.45 10.47
C ARG A 4 12.19 -19.31 11.38
N TYR A 5 12.77 -18.25 10.80
CA TYR A 5 13.09 -17.04 11.54
C TYR A 5 11.83 -16.49 12.23
N THR A 6 11.93 -16.28 13.54
CA THR A 6 10.85 -15.78 14.41
C THR A 6 11.13 -14.34 14.80
N LEU A 7 10.14 -13.45 14.69
CA LEU A 7 10.31 -12.04 15.05
C LEU A 7 10.30 -11.86 16.57
N GLU A 8 11.09 -10.91 17.04
CA GLU A 8 11.02 -10.46 18.42
C GLU A 8 9.77 -9.57 18.57
N LYS A 9 8.77 -10.09 19.27
CA LYS A 9 7.43 -9.46 19.45
C LYS A 9 7.24 -8.79 20.82
N GLY A 10 8.32 -8.61 21.59
CA GLY A 10 8.25 -8.11 22.97
C GLY A 10 7.68 -6.69 23.12
N SER A 11 7.62 -5.92 22.02
CA SER A 11 7.02 -4.59 21.97
C SER A 11 5.51 -4.59 21.63
N LEU A 12 4.93 -5.74 21.26
CA LEU A 12 3.51 -5.85 20.95
C LEU A 12 2.69 -5.88 22.23
N SER A 13 1.61 -5.08 22.28
CA SER A 13 0.68 -5.13 23.40
C SER A 13 -0.17 -6.41 23.38
N LYS A 14 -0.80 -6.75 24.51
CA LYS A 14 -1.72 -7.90 24.60
C LYS A 14 -2.84 -7.81 23.56
N GLU A 15 -3.33 -6.60 23.29
CA GLU A 15 -4.38 -6.31 22.31
C GLU A 15 -3.92 -6.60 20.88
N ILE A 16 -2.68 -6.24 20.50
CA ILE A 16 -2.14 -6.59 19.18
C ILE A 16 -1.94 -8.09 19.08
N CYS A 17 -1.40 -8.75 20.10
CA CYS A 17 -1.25 -10.20 20.10
C CYS A 17 -2.61 -10.90 19.93
N LEU A 18 -3.64 -10.50 20.68
CA LEU A 18 -5.00 -10.99 20.52
C LEU A 18 -5.51 -10.73 19.09
N LEU A 19 -5.33 -9.52 18.57
CA LEU A 19 -5.75 -9.17 17.20
C LEU A 19 -5.09 -10.09 16.17
N LEU A 20 -3.79 -10.35 16.27
CA LEU A 20 -3.07 -11.26 15.37
C LEU A 20 -3.65 -12.68 15.45
N HIS A 21 -3.89 -13.21 16.65
CA HIS A 21 -4.52 -14.54 16.83
C HIS A 21 -5.94 -14.61 16.22
N LEU A 22 -6.74 -13.57 16.37
CA LEU A 22 -8.08 -13.52 15.78
C LEU A 22 -8.05 -13.44 14.24
N LEU A 23 -7.01 -12.84 13.66
CA LEU A 23 -6.81 -12.79 12.21
C LEU A 23 -6.25 -14.11 11.64
N THR A 24 -5.54 -14.88 12.45
CA THR A 24 -4.91 -16.14 12.01
C THR A 24 -5.87 -17.32 12.06
N THR A 25 -6.66 -17.44 13.12
CA THR A 25 -7.52 -18.61 13.36
C THR A 25 -8.77 -18.62 12.48
N ASP A 26 -9.22 -19.80 12.09
CA ASP A 26 -10.51 -19.99 11.40
C ASP A 26 -11.67 -20.13 12.40
N SER A 27 -11.41 -20.70 13.57
CA SER A 27 -12.40 -20.89 14.65
C SER A 27 -12.03 -20.03 15.87
N LEU A 28 -12.88 -19.04 16.16
CA LEU A 28 -12.70 -18.18 17.34
C LEU A 28 -13.05 -18.90 18.64
N ASP A 29 -14.07 -19.77 18.62
CA ASP A 29 -14.48 -20.54 19.80
C ASP A 29 -13.41 -21.56 20.21
N GLU A 30 -12.73 -22.18 19.24
CA GLU A 30 -11.60 -23.08 19.53
C GLU A 30 -10.41 -22.31 20.13
N LEU A 31 -10.07 -21.15 19.58
CA LEU A 31 -9.03 -20.27 20.13
C LEU A 31 -9.36 -19.85 21.57
N ALA A 32 -10.61 -19.46 21.81
CA ALA A 32 -11.12 -19.09 23.13
C ALA A 32 -11.05 -20.25 24.14
N HIS A 33 -11.34 -21.46 23.68
CA HIS A 33 -11.28 -22.66 24.52
C HIS A 33 -9.84 -23.09 24.84
N GLN A 34 -8.96 -23.10 23.84
CA GLN A 34 -7.56 -23.54 24.00
C GLN A 34 -6.70 -22.51 24.74
N ASN A 35 -6.98 -21.21 24.55
CA ASN A 35 -6.15 -20.13 25.07
C ASN A 35 -6.99 -19.02 25.73
N PRO A 36 -7.77 -19.32 26.79
CA PRO A 36 -8.64 -18.33 27.44
C PRO A 36 -7.86 -17.14 28.02
N ALA A 37 -6.60 -17.35 28.41
CA ALA A 37 -5.71 -16.32 28.92
C ALA A 37 -5.43 -15.19 27.89
N LEU A 38 -5.62 -15.42 26.59
CA LEU A 38 -5.48 -14.36 25.57
C LEU A 38 -6.56 -13.28 25.67
N PHE A 39 -7.68 -13.57 26.35
CA PHE A 39 -8.81 -12.65 26.49
C PHE A 39 -8.83 -11.94 27.85
N THR A 40 -7.89 -12.26 28.74
CA THR A 40 -7.81 -11.68 30.09
C THR A 40 -7.02 -10.38 30.11
N GLU A 41 -7.46 -9.39 30.90
CA GLU A 41 -6.80 -8.08 31.08
C GLU A 41 -6.60 -7.29 29.77
N ILE A 42 -7.54 -7.42 28.83
CA ILE A 42 -7.53 -6.70 27.57
C ILE A 42 -8.14 -5.32 27.74
N ASP A 43 -7.44 -4.27 27.31
CA ASP A 43 -8.04 -2.96 27.12
C ASP A 43 -8.85 -2.97 25.81
N TRP A 44 -10.15 -3.24 25.95
CA TRP A 44 -11.08 -3.30 24.82
C TRP A 44 -11.23 -1.97 24.06
N LYS A 45 -10.98 -0.82 24.70
CA LYS A 45 -10.98 0.47 24.00
C LYS A 45 -9.74 0.59 23.12
N LEU A 46 -8.57 0.18 23.62
CA LEU A 46 -7.36 0.11 22.81
C LEU A 46 -7.49 -0.92 21.68
N PHE A 47 -8.05 -2.10 21.95
CA PHE A 47 -8.31 -3.13 20.94
C PHE A 47 -9.15 -2.61 19.77
N ILE A 48 -10.25 -1.89 20.05
CA ILE A 48 -11.06 -1.25 19.01
C ILE A 48 -10.20 -0.27 18.19
N ARG A 49 -9.46 0.64 18.85
CA ARG A 49 -8.62 1.62 18.15
C ARG A 49 -7.58 0.96 17.24
N LEU A 50 -6.90 -0.09 17.72
CA LEU A 50 -5.93 -0.87 16.93
C LEU A 50 -6.59 -1.57 15.74
N THR A 51 -7.75 -2.19 15.95
CA THR A 51 -8.50 -2.89 14.91
C THR A 51 -8.92 -1.94 13.78
N LEU A 52 -9.34 -0.71 14.12
CA LEU A 52 -9.67 0.34 13.16
C LEU A 52 -8.41 0.92 12.50
N HIS A 53 -7.35 1.17 13.27
CA HIS A 53 -6.08 1.68 12.77
C HIS A 53 -5.46 0.77 11.70
N HIS A 54 -5.38 -0.53 12.00
CA HIS A 54 -4.87 -1.53 11.07
C HIS A 54 -5.86 -1.89 9.96
N ARG A 55 -7.11 -1.39 10.03
CA ARG A 55 -8.18 -1.55 9.03
C ARG A 55 -8.56 -3.01 8.73
N VAL A 56 -8.52 -3.84 9.77
CA VAL A 56 -8.84 -5.28 9.69
C VAL A 56 -10.22 -5.59 10.27
N PHE A 57 -10.94 -4.59 10.80
CA PHE A 57 -12.30 -4.74 11.29
C PHE A 57 -13.27 -5.42 10.31
N PRO A 58 -13.22 -5.20 8.98
CA PRO A 58 -14.23 -5.80 8.12
C PRO A 58 -14.02 -7.29 7.91
N PHE A 59 -12.78 -7.75 7.99
CA PHE A 59 -12.44 -9.17 7.98
C PHE A 59 -12.76 -9.82 9.33
N LEU A 60 -12.57 -9.09 10.43
CA LEU A 60 -12.72 -9.62 11.78
C LEU A 60 -14.20 -9.71 12.23
N TYR A 61 -15.01 -8.69 11.96
CA TYR A 61 -16.38 -8.62 12.47
C TYR A 61 -17.24 -9.85 12.12
N PRO A 62 -17.25 -10.36 10.87
CA PRO A 62 -18.03 -11.55 10.54
C PRO A 62 -17.63 -12.78 11.37
N LYS A 63 -16.33 -12.95 11.66
CA LYS A 63 -15.84 -14.01 12.55
C LYS A 63 -16.35 -13.82 13.97
N LEU A 64 -16.23 -12.61 14.51
CA LEU A 64 -16.72 -12.29 15.87
C LEU A 64 -18.24 -12.47 15.99
N SER A 65 -19.01 -12.12 14.97
CA SER A 65 -20.47 -12.25 14.98
C SER A 65 -20.97 -13.70 15.04
N ARG A 66 -20.11 -14.67 14.69
CA ARG A 66 -20.40 -16.09 14.75
C ARG A 66 -19.89 -16.76 16.03
N MET A 67 -19.05 -16.07 16.80
CA MET A 67 -18.50 -16.58 18.05
C MET A 67 -19.62 -16.77 19.08
N HIS A 68 -19.66 -17.93 19.72
CA HIS A 68 -20.68 -18.25 20.74
C HIS A 68 -20.21 -17.90 22.15
N THR A 69 -18.89 -17.91 22.36
CA THR A 69 -18.30 -17.62 23.66
C THR A 69 -18.39 -16.13 24.01
N GLN A 70 -18.81 -15.80 25.24
CA GLN A 70 -18.98 -14.42 25.72
C GLN A 70 -17.68 -13.77 26.27
N LEU A 71 -16.52 -14.08 25.71
CA LEU A 71 -15.24 -13.51 26.16
C LEU A 71 -14.99 -12.08 25.65
N ILE A 72 -15.64 -11.71 24.54
CA ILE A 72 -15.53 -10.38 23.95
C ILE A 72 -16.74 -9.55 24.39
N PRO A 73 -16.55 -8.37 25.01
CA PRO A 73 -17.66 -7.54 25.44
C PRO A 73 -18.54 -7.09 24.27
N VAL A 74 -19.85 -7.08 24.50
CA VAL A 74 -20.87 -6.75 23.49
C VAL A 74 -20.58 -5.41 22.78
N HIS A 75 -20.17 -4.38 23.51
CA HIS A 75 -19.87 -3.05 22.95
C HIS A 75 -18.75 -3.07 21.90
N VAL A 76 -17.83 -4.03 21.97
CA VAL A 76 -16.75 -4.20 20.97
C VAL A 76 -17.36 -4.69 19.66
N SER A 77 -18.16 -5.77 19.73
CA SER A 77 -18.84 -6.34 18.57
C SER A 77 -19.82 -5.35 17.93
N GLU A 78 -20.57 -4.59 18.73
CA GLU A 78 -21.46 -3.53 18.25
C GLU A 78 -20.70 -2.42 17.53
N ARG A 79 -19.57 -1.96 18.09
CA ARG A 79 -18.74 -0.94 17.43
C ARG A 79 -18.18 -1.44 16.10
N LEU A 80 -17.67 -2.67 16.06
CA LEU A 80 -17.14 -3.24 14.81
C LEU A 80 -18.25 -3.53 13.78
N GLN A 81 -19.47 -3.85 14.23
CA GLN A 81 -20.64 -3.98 13.35
C GLN A 81 -20.97 -2.65 12.66
N GLN A 82 -20.99 -1.54 13.40
CA GLN A 82 -21.27 -0.22 12.86
C GLN A 82 -20.26 0.15 11.77
N GLU A 83 -18.98 -0.07 12.06
CA GLU A 83 -17.88 0.19 11.12
C GLU A 83 -17.96 -0.72 9.89
N TYR A 84 -18.26 -2.02 10.08
CA TYR A 84 -18.49 -2.96 8.99
C TYR A 84 -19.60 -2.51 8.05
N ARG A 85 -20.77 -2.11 8.59
CA ARG A 85 -21.90 -1.61 7.79
C ARG A 85 -21.52 -0.36 7.01
N SER A 86 -20.82 0.59 7.65
CA SER A 86 -20.35 1.80 6.95
C SER A 86 -19.33 1.47 5.86
N ASN A 87 -18.47 0.48 6.08
CA ASN A 87 -17.53 0.00 5.08
C ASN A 87 -18.25 -0.64 3.89
N THR A 88 -19.25 -1.50 4.13
CA THR A 88 -20.04 -2.14 3.06
C THR A 88 -20.63 -1.10 2.12
N VAL A 89 -21.30 -0.07 2.66
CA VAL A 89 -21.88 1.01 1.83
C VAL A 89 -20.81 1.72 1.00
N ARG A 90 -19.68 2.08 1.62
CA ARG A 90 -18.57 2.74 0.93
C ARG A 90 -17.97 1.86 -0.16
N MET A 91 -17.78 0.57 0.12
CA MET A 91 -17.20 -0.37 -0.84
C MET A 91 -18.14 -0.60 -2.03
N LEU A 92 -19.46 -0.67 -1.81
CA LEU A 92 -20.43 -0.75 -2.90
C LEU A 92 -20.45 0.51 -3.77
N GLN A 93 -20.35 1.70 -3.17
CA GLN A 93 -20.21 2.95 -3.93
C GLN A 93 -18.94 2.96 -4.78
N LEU A 94 -17.81 2.56 -4.21
CA LEU A 94 -16.54 2.44 -4.93
C LEU A 94 -16.59 1.37 -6.03
N SER A 95 -17.28 0.25 -5.81
CA SER A 95 -17.49 -0.80 -6.81
C SER A 95 -18.24 -0.27 -8.04
N GLY A 96 -19.36 0.44 -7.80
CA GLY A 96 -20.14 1.04 -8.89
C GLY A 96 -19.34 2.06 -9.68
N GLU A 97 -18.56 2.91 -8.98
CA GLU A 97 -17.71 3.89 -9.64
C GLU A 97 -16.55 3.26 -10.42
N MET A 98 -15.94 2.20 -9.88
CA MET A 98 -14.90 1.43 -10.59
C MET A 98 -15.43 0.84 -11.89
N ALA A 99 -16.59 0.19 -11.87
CA ALA A 99 -17.23 -0.36 -13.06
C ALA A 99 -17.56 0.72 -14.09
N ARG A 100 -18.10 1.86 -13.63
CA ARG A 100 -18.42 3.01 -14.48
C ARG A 100 -17.19 3.58 -15.16
N ILE A 101 -16.13 3.86 -14.41
CA ILE A 101 -14.87 4.39 -14.94
C ILE A 101 -14.23 3.40 -15.92
N GLY A 102 -14.18 2.10 -15.58
CA GLY A 102 -13.66 1.07 -16.48
C GLY A 102 -14.38 1.06 -17.82
N ALA A 103 -15.72 1.03 -17.81
CA ALA A 103 -16.53 1.03 -19.03
C ALA A 103 -16.34 2.31 -19.88
N GLU A 104 -16.29 3.48 -19.25
CA GLU A 104 -16.09 4.75 -19.98
C GLU A 104 -14.67 4.86 -20.58
N LEU A 105 -13.64 4.40 -19.86
CA LEU A 105 -12.28 4.35 -20.40
C LEU A 105 -12.20 3.37 -21.59
N ASN A 106 -12.86 2.20 -21.50
CA ASN A 106 -12.89 1.25 -22.60
C ASN A 106 -13.59 1.84 -23.85
N LYS A 107 -14.69 2.59 -23.69
CA LYS A 107 -15.35 3.31 -24.81
C LYS A 107 -14.43 4.29 -25.53
N LEU A 108 -13.47 4.90 -24.80
CA LEU A 108 -12.44 5.79 -25.35
C LEU A 108 -11.23 5.02 -25.91
N GLY A 109 -11.25 3.68 -25.88
CA GLY A 109 -10.13 2.84 -26.24
C GLY A 109 -8.91 3.04 -25.33
N ILE A 110 -9.13 3.46 -24.08
CA ILE A 110 -8.09 3.62 -23.06
C ILE A 110 -8.07 2.36 -22.21
N ARG A 111 -6.99 1.58 -22.32
CA ARG A 111 -6.73 0.44 -21.44
C ARG A 111 -6.43 0.94 -20.02
N SER A 112 -7.07 0.34 -19.02
CA SER A 112 -6.89 0.72 -17.62
C SER A 112 -6.73 -0.51 -16.71
N LEU A 113 -5.75 -0.46 -15.80
CA LEU A 113 -5.47 -1.51 -14.82
C LEU A 113 -5.76 -1.01 -13.42
N PHE A 114 -6.83 -1.50 -12.78
CA PHE A 114 -7.11 -1.22 -11.39
C PHE A 114 -6.08 -1.92 -10.49
N LEU A 115 -5.36 -1.12 -9.71
CA LEU A 115 -4.25 -1.59 -8.88
C LEU A 115 -4.72 -2.07 -7.51
N LYS A 116 -5.77 -1.43 -6.98
CA LYS A 116 -6.35 -1.71 -5.65
C LYS A 116 -7.84 -1.40 -5.63
N GLY A 117 -8.45 -1.65 -4.48
CA GLY A 117 -9.78 -1.18 -4.14
C GLY A 117 -10.78 -2.32 -4.12
N PRO A 118 -12.03 -2.09 -4.59
CA PRO A 118 -13.06 -3.12 -4.74
C PRO A 118 -12.61 -4.41 -5.44
N VAL A 119 -11.86 -4.31 -6.55
CA VAL A 119 -11.43 -5.51 -7.29
C VAL A 119 -10.57 -6.46 -6.45
N LEU A 120 -9.75 -5.95 -5.52
CA LEU A 120 -8.99 -6.79 -4.60
C LEU A 120 -9.86 -7.35 -3.47
N ALA A 121 -10.96 -6.68 -3.11
CA ALA A 121 -11.90 -7.21 -2.13
C ALA A 121 -12.63 -8.44 -2.69
N GLU A 122 -13.06 -8.36 -3.95
CA GLU A 122 -13.60 -9.50 -4.70
C GLU A 122 -12.56 -10.61 -4.86
N ASP A 123 -11.42 -10.32 -5.48
CA ASP A 123 -10.42 -11.34 -5.85
C ASP A 123 -9.84 -12.05 -4.61
N LEU A 124 -9.45 -11.30 -3.58
CA LEU A 124 -8.74 -11.86 -2.43
C LEU A 124 -9.68 -12.40 -1.35
N TYR A 125 -10.88 -11.83 -1.19
CA TYR A 125 -11.77 -12.14 -0.06
C TYR A 125 -13.13 -12.72 -0.48
N GLY A 126 -13.50 -12.62 -1.76
CA GLY A 126 -14.80 -13.09 -2.27
C GLY A 126 -16.00 -12.21 -1.89
N ASP A 127 -15.78 -11.10 -1.17
CA ASP A 127 -16.83 -10.18 -0.71
C ASP A 127 -16.25 -8.77 -0.54
N PHE A 128 -16.88 -7.80 -1.21
CA PHE A 128 -16.50 -6.37 -1.18
C PHE A 128 -16.44 -5.80 0.25
N SER A 129 -17.26 -6.31 1.16
CA SER A 129 -17.39 -5.82 2.53
C SER A 129 -16.21 -6.20 3.43
N LEU A 130 -15.41 -7.21 3.06
CA LEU A 130 -14.33 -7.76 3.90
C LEU A 130 -13.02 -6.98 3.83
N ARG A 131 -12.93 -6.03 2.89
CA ARG A 131 -11.77 -5.16 2.72
C ARG A 131 -12.21 -3.71 2.80
N THR A 132 -11.35 -2.85 3.33
CA THR A 132 -11.56 -1.39 3.26
C THR A 132 -10.99 -0.82 1.96
N SER A 133 -11.50 0.30 1.47
CA SER A 133 -10.78 1.16 0.50
C SER A 133 -11.17 2.62 0.71
N ARG A 134 -10.24 3.54 0.46
CA ARG A 134 -10.52 4.98 0.55
C ARG A 134 -10.70 5.62 -0.82
N ASP A 135 -10.01 5.10 -1.80
CA ASP A 135 -9.75 5.60 -3.14
C ASP A 135 -9.88 4.46 -4.16
N LEU A 136 -9.91 4.84 -5.44
CA LEU A 136 -9.70 3.95 -6.56
C LEU A 136 -8.35 4.27 -7.21
N ASP A 137 -7.45 3.29 -7.19
CA ASP A 137 -6.16 3.35 -7.88
C ASP A 137 -6.28 2.61 -9.21
N PHE A 138 -6.02 3.30 -10.32
CA PHE A 138 -5.88 2.63 -11.62
C PHE A 138 -4.76 3.22 -12.45
N MET A 139 -4.13 2.38 -13.26
CA MET A 139 -3.03 2.74 -14.13
C MET A 139 -3.50 2.83 -15.58
N VAL A 140 -2.97 3.81 -16.31
CA VAL A 140 -3.15 3.97 -17.76
C VAL A 140 -1.78 4.13 -18.46
N PRO A 141 -1.70 3.86 -19.77
CA PRO A 141 -0.51 4.21 -20.55
C PRO A 141 -0.19 5.70 -20.44
N ILE A 142 1.09 6.05 -20.25
CA ILE A 142 1.53 7.45 -20.04
C ILE A 142 1.18 8.38 -21.22
N ASP A 143 1.12 7.84 -22.44
CA ASP A 143 0.72 8.54 -23.66
C ASP A 143 -0.79 8.84 -23.70
N ARG A 144 -1.61 8.09 -22.96
CA ARG A 144 -3.06 8.30 -22.80
C ARG A 144 -3.44 9.08 -21.53
N LEU A 145 -2.47 9.52 -20.73
CA LEU A 145 -2.71 10.21 -19.46
C LEU A 145 -3.47 11.54 -19.64
N ALA A 146 -3.08 12.36 -20.63
CA ALA A 146 -3.72 13.65 -20.89
C ALA A 146 -5.20 13.51 -21.33
N GLU A 147 -5.50 12.46 -22.10
CA GLU A 147 -6.86 12.13 -22.50
C GLU A 147 -7.69 11.65 -21.31
N THR A 148 -7.09 10.83 -20.44
CA THR A 148 -7.70 10.35 -19.19
C THR A 148 -8.02 11.52 -18.25
N GLU A 149 -7.10 12.45 -18.06
CA GLU A 149 -7.32 13.68 -17.28
C GLU A 149 -8.49 14.49 -17.86
N SER A 150 -8.48 14.73 -19.17
CA SER A 150 -9.55 15.47 -19.85
C SER A 150 -10.90 14.79 -19.70
N PHE A 151 -10.94 13.45 -19.74
CA PHE A 151 -12.13 12.66 -19.46
C PHE A 151 -12.62 12.88 -18.02
N LEU A 152 -11.76 12.71 -17.02
CA LEU A 152 -12.15 12.84 -15.61
C LEU A 152 -12.69 14.24 -15.29
N LEU A 153 -12.05 15.29 -15.81
CA LEU A 153 -12.54 16.67 -15.67
C LEU A 153 -13.96 16.84 -16.23
N ARG A 154 -14.25 16.26 -17.40
CA ARG A 154 -15.62 16.26 -17.98
C ARG A 154 -16.62 15.44 -17.15
N GLN A 155 -16.15 14.47 -16.39
CA GLN A 155 -16.96 13.68 -15.47
C GLN A 155 -17.18 14.37 -14.11
N GLY A 156 -16.73 15.62 -13.94
CA GLY A 156 -16.92 16.39 -12.71
C GLY A 156 -15.86 16.14 -11.64
N TYR A 157 -14.79 15.39 -11.95
CA TYR A 157 -13.66 15.26 -11.04
C TYR A 157 -12.79 16.51 -11.04
N GLU A 158 -12.30 16.88 -9.86
CA GLU A 158 -11.38 18.00 -9.67
C GLU A 158 -9.99 17.47 -9.31
N LYS A 159 -8.96 18.00 -9.98
CA LYS A 159 -7.57 17.65 -9.69
C LYS A 159 -7.15 18.30 -8.36
N ILE A 160 -6.61 17.50 -7.43
CA ILE A 160 -6.17 17.98 -6.11
C ILE A 160 -4.74 18.52 -6.17
N GLU A 161 -3.86 17.88 -6.94
CA GLU A 161 -2.43 18.16 -6.93
C GLU A 161 -1.98 18.75 -8.28
N VAL A 162 -1.41 19.95 -8.24
CA VAL A 162 -0.75 20.58 -9.39
C VAL A 162 0.75 20.52 -9.15
N TYR A 163 1.42 19.51 -9.72
CA TYR A 163 2.88 19.46 -9.67
C TYR A 163 3.46 20.55 -10.57
N GLU A 164 4.09 21.55 -9.96
CA GLU A 164 4.95 22.47 -10.69
C GLU A 164 6.21 21.71 -11.12
N SER A 165 6.51 21.72 -12.42
CA SER A 165 7.65 21.00 -12.99
C SER A 165 8.58 21.96 -13.72
N ILE A 166 9.88 21.72 -13.65
CA ILE A 166 10.89 22.39 -14.48
C ILE A 166 11.53 21.31 -15.35
N LEU A 167 11.69 21.60 -16.64
CA LEU A 167 12.26 20.64 -17.61
C LEU A 167 11.43 19.36 -17.79
N GLY A 168 10.14 19.37 -17.44
CA GLY A 168 9.24 18.22 -17.65
C GLY A 168 9.46 17.06 -16.67
N ASP A 169 9.98 17.35 -15.47
CA ASP A 169 10.46 16.36 -14.52
C ASP A 169 9.42 15.57 -13.74
N TRP A 170 8.21 16.08 -13.69
CA TRP A 170 7.12 15.45 -12.93
C TRP A 170 6.84 14.00 -13.36
N LYS A 171 7.01 13.65 -14.65
CA LYS A 171 6.67 12.29 -15.14
C LYS A 171 7.56 11.18 -14.57
N TRP A 172 8.81 11.48 -14.20
CA TRP A 172 9.68 10.48 -13.57
C TRP A 172 9.74 10.59 -12.04
N ARG A 173 9.42 11.77 -11.49
CA ARG A 173 9.39 12.01 -10.04
C ARG A 173 8.09 11.52 -9.42
N GLU A 174 7.00 11.81 -10.08
CA GLU A 174 5.67 11.37 -9.70
C GLU A 174 5.31 10.06 -10.40
N HIS A 175 4.23 9.46 -9.91
CA HIS A 175 3.73 8.19 -10.41
C HIS A 175 2.22 8.17 -10.62
N HIS A 176 1.51 9.16 -10.08
CA HIS A 176 0.07 9.34 -10.26
C HIS A 176 -0.36 10.81 -10.24
N LEU A 177 -1.60 11.05 -10.69
CA LEU A 177 -2.36 12.27 -10.43
C LEU A 177 -3.56 11.94 -9.54
N THR A 178 -3.85 12.82 -8.59
CA THR A 178 -4.97 12.65 -7.66
C THR A 178 -6.15 13.53 -8.03
N PHE A 179 -7.34 12.94 -8.09
CA PHE A 179 -8.61 13.61 -8.37
C PHE A 179 -9.62 13.33 -7.25
N ASN A 180 -10.51 14.29 -6.99
CA ASN A 180 -11.64 14.12 -6.08
C ASN A 180 -12.93 14.58 -6.74
N HIS A 181 -14.00 13.81 -6.58
CA HIS A 181 -15.31 14.25 -7.00
C HIS A 181 -15.98 15.05 -5.86
N PRO A 182 -16.43 16.29 -6.11
CA PRO A 182 -17.00 17.15 -5.05
C PRO A 182 -18.29 16.57 -4.46
N ASP A 183 -19.15 15.94 -5.27
CA ASP A 183 -20.42 15.37 -4.78
C ASP A 183 -20.27 14.00 -4.14
N SER A 184 -19.74 13.00 -4.86
CA SER A 184 -19.61 11.63 -4.33
C SER A 184 -18.51 11.47 -3.29
N LYS A 185 -17.59 12.44 -3.17
CA LYS A 185 -16.39 12.39 -2.32
C LYS A 185 -15.47 11.20 -2.63
N ILE A 186 -15.59 10.62 -3.82
CA ILE A 186 -14.72 9.55 -4.29
C ILE A 186 -13.41 10.16 -4.77
N LYS A 187 -12.31 9.61 -4.27
CA LYS A 187 -10.95 9.93 -4.70
C LYS A 187 -10.49 8.91 -5.75
N LEU A 188 -9.90 9.41 -6.85
CA LEU A 188 -9.21 8.61 -7.85
C LEU A 188 -7.73 8.96 -7.85
N GLU A 189 -6.89 7.94 -7.94
CA GLU A 189 -5.46 8.07 -8.25
C GLU A 189 -5.21 7.44 -9.61
N VAL A 190 -4.81 8.27 -10.59
CA VAL A 190 -4.50 7.85 -11.97
C VAL A 190 -3.01 7.67 -12.09
N HIS A 191 -2.57 6.42 -12.08
CA HIS A 191 -1.17 6.02 -12.12
C HIS A 191 -0.67 5.86 -13.57
N TRP A 192 0.62 6.10 -13.78
CA TRP A 192 1.36 5.65 -14.97
C TRP A 192 2.56 4.77 -14.61
N ARG A 193 2.77 4.54 -13.31
CA ARG A 193 3.82 3.72 -12.69
C ARG A 193 3.25 3.08 -11.42
N LEU A 194 3.80 1.94 -10.99
CA LEU A 194 3.34 1.25 -9.78
C LEU A 194 3.82 1.94 -8.49
N GLY A 195 4.89 2.74 -8.58
CA GLY A 195 5.43 3.49 -7.46
C GLY A 195 6.33 4.66 -7.87
N PRO A 196 6.76 5.47 -6.89
CA PRO A 196 7.64 6.60 -7.14
C PRO A 196 9.00 6.10 -7.61
N GLY A 197 9.56 6.77 -8.62
CA GLY A 197 10.89 6.49 -9.13
C GLY A 197 12.01 6.94 -8.18
N PRO A 198 13.26 6.51 -8.43
CA PRO A 198 13.69 5.54 -9.43
C PRO A 198 13.64 4.11 -8.89
N SER A 199 12.68 3.31 -9.37
CA SER A 199 12.58 1.87 -9.16
C SER A 199 12.46 1.17 -10.51
N ALA A 200 13.03 -0.04 -10.62
CA ALA A 200 12.72 -0.94 -11.72
C ALA A 200 11.31 -1.50 -11.45
N GLU A 201 10.45 -1.46 -12.45
CA GLU A 201 9.09 -1.99 -12.39
C GLU A 201 8.67 -2.45 -13.80
N PRO A 202 7.69 -3.35 -13.91
CA PRO A 202 7.13 -3.71 -15.21
C PRO A 202 6.49 -2.52 -15.91
N ASP A 203 6.58 -2.48 -17.23
CA ASP A 203 5.86 -1.47 -17.99
C ASP A 203 4.36 -1.80 -18.11
N PHE A 204 3.56 -0.85 -18.59
CA PHE A 204 2.11 -1.06 -18.71
C PHE A 204 1.75 -2.24 -19.64
N ALA A 205 2.51 -2.44 -20.73
CA ALA A 205 2.20 -3.48 -21.71
C ALA A 205 2.45 -4.87 -21.10
N GLU A 206 3.57 -5.05 -20.41
CA GLU A 206 3.90 -6.28 -19.66
C GLU A 206 2.78 -6.60 -18.64
N LEU A 207 2.34 -5.61 -17.86
CA LEU A 207 1.25 -5.80 -16.89
C LEU A 207 -0.10 -6.11 -17.55
N TRP A 208 -0.34 -5.52 -18.73
CA TRP A 208 -1.59 -5.72 -19.46
C TRP A 208 -1.71 -7.13 -20.03
N GLU A 209 -0.59 -7.72 -20.47
CA GLU A 209 -0.56 -9.09 -21.01
C GLU A 209 -0.99 -10.14 -19.97
N HIS A 210 -0.67 -9.90 -18.69
CA HIS A 210 -1.05 -10.79 -17.59
C HIS A 210 -2.31 -10.33 -16.85
N ALA A 211 -3.01 -9.31 -17.37
CA ALA A 211 -4.15 -8.72 -16.70
C ALA A 211 -5.28 -9.75 -16.54
N ARG A 212 -5.94 -9.68 -15.39
CA ARG A 212 -7.15 -10.43 -15.09
C ARG A 212 -8.36 -9.51 -15.22
N THR A 213 -9.51 -10.08 -15.53
CA THR A 213 -10.78 -9.34 -15.64
C THR A 213 -11.68 -9.73 -14.48
N SER A 214 -12.31 -8.74 -13.85
CA SER A 214 -13.27 -8.98 -12.76
C SER A 214 -14.56 -9.60 -13.32
N ALA A 215 -15.07 -10.62 -12.65
CA ALA A 215 -16.34 -11.23 -13.03
C ALA A 215 -17.54 -10.45 -12.47
N LEU A 216 -17.43 -9.88 -11.27
CA LEU A 216 -18.53 -9.20 -10.59
C LEU A 216 -18.64 -7.71 -10.91
N LEU A 217 -17.54 -7.03 -11.21
CA LEU A 217 -17.53 -5.59 -11.52
C LEU A 217 -17.72 -5.29 -13.01
N GLY A 218 -17.65 -6.31 -13.86
CA GLY A 218 -17.91 -6.22 -15.29
C GLY A 218 -16.66 -6.40 -16.16
N PRO A 219 -16.86 -6.60 -17.48
CA PRO A 219 -15.80 -7.02 -18.40
C PRO A 219 -14.72 -5.96 -18.64
N ASP A 220 -15.00 -4.70 -18.32
CA ASP A 220 -14.08 -3.57 -18.51
C ASP A 220 -13.23 -3.27 -17.27
N VAL A 221 -13.37 -4.05 -16.20
CA VAL A 221 -12.57 -3.92 -14.98
C VAL A 221 -11.42 -4.92 -15.04
N HIS A 222 -10.28 -4.45 -15.52
CA HIS A 222 -9.04 -5.21 -15.57
C HIS A 222 -8.12 -4.86 -14.39
N TYR A 223 -7.39 -5.83 -13.87
CA TYR A 223 -6.50 -5.68 -12.74
C TYR A 223 -5.29 -6.61 -12.87
N LEU A 224 -4.30 -6.42 -11.98
CA LEU A 224 -3.02 -7.12 -12.08
C LEU A 224 -3.15 -8.66 -12.02
N GLY A 225 -2.31 -9.34 -12.81
CA GLY A 225 -2.02 -10.76 -12.66
C GLY A 225 -1.53 -11.07 -11.24
N ARG A 226 -1.64 -12.33 -10.79
CA ARG A 226 -1.36 -12.68 -9.38
C ARG A 226 0.09 -12.36 -8.98
N GLU A 227 1.01 -12.65 -9.87
CA GLU A 227 2.45 -12.50 -9.66
C GLU A 227 2.84 -11.01 -9.67
N ASP A 228 2.28 -10.24 -10.60
CA ASP A 228 2.44 -8.78 -10.67
C ASP A 228 1.77 -8.07 -9.47
N LEU A 229 0.62 -8.57 -9.03
CA LEU A 229 -0.06 -8.10 -7.83
C LEU A 229 0.79 -8.36 -6.59
N PHE A 230 1.44 -9.52 -6.47
CA PHE A 230 2.36 -9.80 -5.37
C PHE A 230 3.52 -8.81 -5.36
N LEU A 231 4.17 -8.58 -6.51
CA LEU A 231 5.26 -7.60 -6.66
C LEU A 231 4.82 -6.19 -6.22
N PHE A 232 3.63 -5.78 -6.65
CA PHE A 232 3.04 -4.49 -6.31
C PHE A 232 2.73 -4.37 -4.81
N LEU A 233 2.08 -5.37 -4.20
CA LEU A 233 1.72 -5.36 -2.78
C LEU A 233 2.95 -5.38 -1.88
N VAL A 234 3.97 -6.19 -2.21
CA VAL A 234 5.27 -6.22 -1.51
C VAL A 234 5.91 -4.82 -1.51
N SER A 235 5.98 -4.20 -2.70
CA SER A 235 6.60 -2.88 -2.85
C SER A 235 5.81 -1.78 -2.15
N HIS A 236 4.48 -1.84 -2.21
CA HIS A 236 3.60 -0.91 -1.52
C HIS A 236 3.69 -1.03 0.00
N GLY A 237 3.58 -2.24 0.55
CA GLY A 237 3.65 -2.47 1.99
C GLY A 237 5.01 -2.10 2.58
N ALA A 238 6.10 -2.45 1.87
CA ALA A 238 7.45 -2.07 2.27
C ALA A 238 7.63 -0.55 2.32
N ARG A 239 7.10 0.21 1.34
CA ARG A 239 7.15 1.69 1.33
C ARG A 239 6.46 2.31 2.54
N HIS A 240 5.37 1.72 3.01
CA HIS A 240 4.63 2.19 4.18
C HIS A 240 4.99 1.46 5.48
N ALA A 241 6.17 0.82 5.49
CA ALA A 241 6.77 0.15 6.64
C ALA A 241 5.85 -0.87 7.34
N TRP A 242 4.90 -1.45 6.60
CA TRP A 242 3.90 -2.38 7.14
C TRP A 242 3.13 -1.86 8.36
N SER A 243 2.98 -0.54 8.49
CA SER A 243 2.24 0.11 9.59
C SER A 243 0.77 -0.33 9.75
N ARG A 244 0.20 -1.03 8.76
CA ARG A 244 -1.17 -1.57 8.81
C ARG A 244 -1.21 -3.06 8.46
N LEU A 245 -1.82 -3.86 9.34
CA LEU A 245 -1.98 -5.30 9.13
C LEU A 245 -2.81 -5.65 7.89
N ARG A 246 -3.72 -4.79 7.43
CA ARG A 246 -4.47 -5.01 6.17
C ARG A 246 -3.56 -5.37 4.99
N TRP A 247 -2.40 -4.74 4.87
CA TRP A 247 -1.49 -5.03 3.76
C TRP A 247 -0.90 -6.44 3.84
N LEU A 248 -0.56 -6.91 5.05
CA LEU A 248 -0.11 -8.28 5.25
C LEU A 248 -1.26 -9.28 5.06
N LEU A 249 -2.49 -8.89 5.39
CA LEU A 249 -3.66 -9.71 5.15
C LEU A 249 -3.92 -9.89 3.65
N ASP A 250 -3.81 -8.84 2.85
CA ASP A 250 -3.89 -8.93 1.38
C ASP A 250 -2.84 -9.92 0.82
N ILE A 251 -1.60 -9.89 1.35
CA ILE A 251 -0.55 -10.86 1.00
C ILE A 251 -0.95 -12.29 1.40
N LYS A 252 -1.42 -12.51 2.63
CA LYS A 252 -1.87 -13.82 3.10
C LYS A 252 -2.94 -14.39 2.17
N MET A 253 -3.94 -13.58 1.84
CA MET A 253 -5.04 -14.00 0.97
C MET A 253 -4.54 -14.32 -0.45
N LEU A 254 -3.60 -13.54 -0.99
CA LEU A 254 -2.99 -13.83 -2.29
C LEU A 254 -2.18 -15.13 -2.28
N LEU A 255 -1.38 -15.38 -1.23
CA LEU A 255 -0.59 -16.61 -1.10
C LEU A 255 -1.47 -17.87 -0.99
N LEU A 256 -2.67 -17.76 -0.39
CA LEU A 256 -3.65 -18.84 -0.34
C LEU A 256 -4.18 -19.22 -1.74
N GLN A 257 -4.11 -18.31 -2.72
CA GLN A 257 -4.45 -18.61 -4.12
C GLN A 257 -3.33 -19.35 -4.88
N GLN A 258 -2.19 -19.61 -4.25
CA GLN A 258 -1.05 -20.34 -4.82
C GLN A 258 -0.53 -19.73 -6.13
N PRO A 259 -0.01 -18.48 -6.11
CA PRO A 259 0.67 -17.91 -7.27
C PRO A 259 1.84 -18.77 -7.74
N ASP A 260 2.22 -18.63 -9.01
CA ASP A 260 3.35 -19.36 -9.58
C ASP A 260 4.66 -18.90 -8.95
N ASN A 261 5.25 -19.76 -8.12
CA ASN A 261 6.47 -19.44 -7.39
C ASN A 261 7.69 -19.25 -8.29
N GLU A 262 7.75 -19.90 -9.45
CA GLU A 262 8.88 -19.74 -10.39
C GLU A 262 8.80 -18.37 -11.07
N GLN A 263 7.60 -18.00 -11.53
CA GLN A 263 7.36 -16.67 -12.10
C GLN A 263 7.57 -15.56 -11.06
N LEU A 264 7.11 -15.76 -9.81
CA LEU A 264 7.39 -14.82 -8.71
C LEU A 264 8.90 -14.61 -8.51
N LEU A 265 9.68 -15.70 -8.42
CA LEU A 265 11.13 -15.60 -8.23
C LEU A 265 11.81 -14.87 -9.39
N GLN A 266 11.36 -15.09 -10.63
CA GLN A 266 11.85 -14.39 -11.81
C GLN A 266 11.55 -12.88 -11.75
N LEU A 267 10.29 -12.50 -11.50
CA LEU A 267 9.88 -11.10 -11.39
C LEU A 267 10.61 -10.38 -10.25
N LEU A 268 10.66 -10.99 -9.06
CA LEU A 268 11.33 -10.41 -7.90
C LEU A 268 12.83 -10.18 -8.14
N LYS A 269 13.47 -11.07 -8.91
CA LYS A 269 14.87 -10.91 -9.32
C LYS A 269 15.02 -9.80 -10.37
N GLN A 270 14.19 -9.82 -11.42
CA GLN A 270 14.21 -8.84 -12.50
C GLN A 270 14.06 -7.41 -11.99
N TYR A 271 13.12 -7.18 -11.07
CA TYR A 271 12.84 -5.85 -10.51
C TYR A 271 13.56 -5.58 -9.19
N ASN A 272 14.46 -6.46 -8.75
CA ASN A 272 15.29 -6.32 -7.56
C ASN A 272 14.52 -6.16 -6.23
N CYS A 273 13.39 -6.87 -6.11
CA CYS A 273 12.49 -6.83 -4.96
C CYS A 273 12.67 -8.02 -3.99
N GLU A 274 13.65 -8.90 -4.21
CA GLU A 274 13.85 -10.11 -3.37
C GLU A 274 13.95 -9.84 -1.87
N ALA A 275 14.66 -8.78 -1.45
CA ALA A 275 14.87 -8.49 -0.02
C ALA A 275 13.59 -8.02 0.67
N ILE A 276 12.78 -7.19 -0.01
CA ILE A 276 11.48 -6.73 0.51
C ILE A 276 10.41 -7.82 0.39
N ALA A 277 10.51 -8.71 -0.60
CA ALA A 277 9.68 -9.91 -0.66
C ALA A 277 9.99 -10.86 0.50
N GLY A 278 11.27 -11.10 0.81
CA GLY A 278 11.68 -11.86 1.99
C GLY A 278 11.14 -11.24 3.29
N GLN A 279 11.25 -9.91 3.45
CA GLN A 279 10.64 -9.18 4.57
C GLN A 279 9.14 -9.47 4.66
N THR A 280 8.44 -9.38 3.53
CA THR A 280 6.99 -9.58 3.44
C THR A 280 6.59 -10.99 3.85
N LEU A 281 7.29 -12.01 3.36
CA LEU A 281 7.02 -13.41 3.66
C LEU A 281 7.25 -13.73 5.15
N ILE A 282 8.33 -13.18 5.75
CA ILE A 282 8.58 -13.31 7.19
C ILE A 282 7.41 -12.70 7.99
N LEU A 283 7.03 -11.46 7.69
CA LEU A 283 5.96 -10.77 8.39
C LEU A 283 4.61 -11.48 8.24
N ALA A 284 4.25 -11.89 7.02
CA ALA A 284 2.98 -12.55 6.75
C ALA A 284 2.90 -13.93 7.42
N ALA A 285 3.99 -14.70 7.39
CA ALA A 285 4.05 -16.01 8.05
C ALA A 285 3.99 -15.88 9.57
N ASP A 286 4.83 -15.02 10.16
CA ASP A 286 5.03 -14.98 11.61
C ASP A 286 3.96 -14.16 12.36
N LEU A 287 3.34 -13.17 11.70
CA LEU A 287 2.25 -12.37 12.29
C LEU A 287 0.87 -12.93 11.95
N LEU A 288 0.66 -13.42 10.72
CA LEU A 288 -0.67 -13.81 10.22
C LEU A 288 -0.82 -15.30 9.86
N GLY A 289 0.23 -16.10 10.04
CA GLY A 289 0.19 -17.53 9.72
C GLY A 289 0.04 -17.80 8.23
N ALA A 290 0.53 -16.89 7.37
CA ALA A 290 0.43 -17.08 5.92
C ALA A 290 1.22 -18.31 5.45
N PRO A 291 0.70 -19.09 4.48
CA PRO A 291 1.44 -20.19 3.90
C PRO A 291 2.58 -19.66 3.03
N VAL A 292 3.81 -20.07 3.34
CA VAL A 292 5.00 -19.76 2.52
C VAL A 292 5.49 -21.06 1.90
N ASP A 293 5.46 -21.12 0.57
CA ASP A 293 5.97 -22.26 -0.20
C ASP A 293 7.48 -22.43 0.06
N PRO A 294 7.97 -23.66 0.29
CA PRO A 294 9.40 -23.92 0.51
C PRO A 294 10.33 -23.35 -0.56
N ARG A 295 9.87 -23.23 -1.82
CA ARG A 295 10.63 -22.62 -2.92
C ARG A 295 10.98 -21.15 -2.68
N LEU A 296 10.17 -20.44 -1.89
CA LEU A 296 10.40 -19.04 -1.53
C LEU A 296 11.28 -18.87 -0.28
N SER A 297 11.65 -19.95 0.42
CA SER A 297 12.41 -19.89 1.68
C SER A 297 13.76 -19.17 1.57
N ALA A 298 14.42 -19.26 0.41
CA ALA A 298 15.68 -18.56 0.16
C ALA A 298 15.55 -17.02 0.31
N LEU A 299 14.35 -16.46 0.09
CA LEU A 299 14.08 -15.05 0.29
C LEU A 299 14.04 -14.67 1.78
N THR A 300 13.49 -15.53 2.63
CA THR A 300 13.37 -15.28 4.08
C THR A 300 14.71 -15.43 4.80
N GLU A 301 15.65 -16.18 4.22
CA GLU A 301 16.98 -16.35 4.81
C GLU A 301 17.92 -15.16 4.60
N LYS A 302 17.59 -14.21 3.70
CA LYS A 302 18.43 -13.04 3.45
C LYS A 302 18.56 -12.17 4.72
N PRO A 303 19.79 -11.81 5.15
CA PRO A 303 19.98 -10.99 6.36
C PRO A 303 19.23 -9.64 6.29
N LYS A 304 19.20 -9.03 5.10
CA LYS A 304 18.45 -7.79 4.86
C LYS A 304 16.94 -7.99 5.05
N ALA A 305 16.39 -9.13 4.63
CA ALA A 305 14.96 -9.44 4.80
C ALA A 305 14.60 -9.56 6.29
N LYS A 306 15.39 -10.33 7.05
CA LYS A 306 15.21 -10.50 8.51
C LYS A 306 15.27 -9.17 9.25
N ARG A 307 16.31 -8.35 8.98
CA ARG A 307 16.44 -7.03 9.59
C ARG A 307 15.25 -6.12 9.28
N LEU A 308 14.85 -6.02 8.00
CA LEU A 308 13.71 -5.18 7.60
C LEU A 308 12.39 -5.68 8.20
N ALA A 309 12.22 -6.99 8.37
CA ALA A 309 11.04 -7.55 9.02
C ALA A 309 11.00 -7.19 10.51
N GLN A 310 12.14 -7.29 11.20
CA GLN A 310 12.24 -6.85 12.59
C GLN A 310 12.01 -5.34 12.74
N ASP A 311 12.56 -4.51 11.84
CA ASP A 311 12.34 -3.05 11.84
C ASP A 311 10.84 -2.71 11.67
N ALA A 312 10.09 -3.51 10.91
CA ALA A 312 8.67 -3.28 10.67
C ALA A 312 7.81 -3.47 11.94
N ILE A 313 8.24 -4.29 12.91
CA ILE A 313 7.53 -4.48 14.19
C ILE A 313 7.35 -3.17 14.93
N PHE A 314 8.31 -2.24 14.83
CA PHE A 314 8.20 -0.89 15.42
C PHE A 314 6.91 -0.17 15.00
N TYR A 315 6.54 -0.29 13.72
CA TYR A 315 5.36 0.37 13.15
C TYR A 315 4.09 -0.45 13.35
N VAL A 316 4.16 -1.77 13.28
CA VAL A 316 3.02 -2.66 13.59
C VAL A 316 2.56 -2.43 15.03
N ALA A 317 3.48 -2.21 15.97
CA ALA A 317 3.17 -1.98 17.38
C ALA A 317 2.46 -0.65 17.67
N ARG A 318 2.47 0.31 16.72
CA ARG A 318 2.07 1.71 16.96
C ARG A 318 0.96 2.15 16.01
N MET A 319 0.11 3.08 16.48
CA MET A 319 -0.93 3.69 15.66
C MET A 319 -0.39 4.86 14.81
N VAL A 320 0.48 4.58 13.84
CA VAL A 320 1.17 5.59 13.03
C VAL A 320 0.55 5.79 11.65
N ASN A 321 0.35 7.04 11.22
CA ASN A 321 -0.07 7.37 9.86
C ASN A 321 1.07 8.06 9.10
N LEU A 322 1.92 7.27 8.46
CA LEU A 322 3.15 7.76 7.80
C LEU A 322 2.91 8.72 6.62
N ASN A 323 1.67 8.86 6.16
CA ASN A 323 1.30 9.73 5.04
C ASN A 323 0.65 11.05 5.51
N ASP A 324 0.63 11.34 6.81
CA ASP A 324 -0.10 12.46 7.40
C ASP A 324 0.78 13.19 8.44
N PRO A 325 1.64 14.14 8.00
CA PRO A 325 2.53 14.88 8.89
C PRO A 325 1.78 15.93 9.72
N PRO A 326 2.32 16.37 10.88
CA PRO A 326 3.63 16.03 11.42
C PRO A 326 3.64 14.65 12.12
N LEU A 327 4.73 13.90 11.90
CA LEU A 327 4.97 12.64 12.60
C LEU A 327 5.61 12.91 13.97
N GLU A 328 5.40 12.00 14.92
CA GLU A 328 6.14 12.03 16.19
C GLU A 328 7.65 11.93 15.91
N PRO A 329 8.52 12.67 16.64
CA PRO A 329 9.96 12.73 16.33
C PRO A 329 10.67 11.37 16.27
N GLU A 330 10.31 10.45 17.16
CA GLU A 330 10.83 9.07 17.17
C GLU A 330 10.42 8.33 15.90
N VAL A 331 9.14 8.41 15.51
CA VAL A 331 8.60 7.77 14.30
C VAL A 331 9.25 8.35 13.05
N GLU A 332 9.43 9.67 13.00
CA GLU A 332 10.07 10.35 11.89
C GLU A 332 11.54 9.92 11.73
N LEU A 333 12.30 9.85 12.83
CA LEU A 333 13.69 9.41 12.84
C LEU A 333 13.82 7.96 12.32
N HIS A 334 13.01 7.05 12.87
CA HIS A 334 12.99 5.66 12.44
C HIS A 334 12.59 5.52 10.96
N PHE A 335 11.60 6.29 10.51
CA PHE A 335 11.13 6.23 9.13
C PHE A 335 12.15 6.76 8.13
N LYS A 336 12.86 7.85 8.48
CA LYS A 336 13.99 8.39 7.70
C LYS A 336 15.12 7.37 7.54
N ALA A 337 15.40 6.55 8.56
CA ALA A 337 16.38 5.47 8.47
C ALA A 337 15.87 4.26 7.67
N TYR A 338 14.59 3.93 7.80
CA TYR A 338 13.97 2.77 7.16
C TYR A 338 13.78 2.94 5.63
N GLN A 339 13.36 4.12 5.16
CA GLN A 339 13.14 4.38 3.73
C GLN A 339 14.33 4.06 2.80
N PRO A 340 15.58 4.49 3.09
CA PRO A 340 16.72 4.11 2.26
C PRO A 340 17.17 2.66 2.48
N ALA A 341 16.74 2.01 3.57
CA ALA A 341 17.09 0.63 3.88
C ALA A 341 16.35 -0.36 2.96
N ILE A 342 15.09 -0.06 2.57
CA ILE A 342 14.32 -0.92 1.66
C ILE A 342 14.88 -0.89 0.22
N LEU A 343 15.55 0.18 -0.19
CA LEU A 343 16.12 0.32 -1.53
C LEU A 343 17.38 -0.52 -1.76
N THR A 344 17.65 -0.88 -3.02
CA THR A 344 18.95 -1.43 -3.45
C THR A 344 20.03 -0.34 -3.38
N THR A 345 21.31 -0.73 -3.36
CA THR A 345 22.43 0.24 -3.40
C THR A 345 22.34 1.12 -4.65
N ARG A 346 22.03 0.52 -5.81
CA ARG A 346 21.81 1.26 -7.06
C ARG A 346 20.67 2.27 -6.93
N ASN A 347 19.50 1.87 -6.44
CA ASN A 347 18.35 2.77 -6.32
C ASN A 347 18.58 3.86 -5.25
N ARG A 348 19.36 3.57 -4.21
CA ARG A 348 19.80 4.57 -3.23
C ARG A 348 20.69 5.63 -3.90
N LEU A 349 21.65 5.19 -4.72
CA LEU A 349 22.51 6.11 -5.49
C LEU A 349 21.70 6.91 -6.51
N LEU A 350 20.76 6.28 -7.23
CA LEU A 350 19.88 6.97 -8.18
C LEU A 350 18.97 7.98 -7.48
N ARG A 351 18.42 7.66 -6.31
CA ARG A 351 17.62 8.58 -5.50
C ARG A 351 18.47 9.76 -5.02
N ALA A 352 19.71 9.51 -4.60
CA ALA A 352 20.66 10.56 -4.24
C ALA A 352 21.07 11.40 -5.46
N ALA A 353 21.25 10.81 -6.64
CA ALA A 353 21.53 11.55 -7.87
C ALA A 353 20.31 12.37 -8.32
N GLY A 354 19.08 11.89 -8.07
CA GLY A 354 17.84 12.64 -8.28
C GLY A 354 17.75 13.91 -7.43
N PHE A 355 18.47 13.97 -6.30
CA PHE A 355 18.66 15.21 -5.55
C PHE A 355 19.45 16.25 -6.35
N LEU A 356 20.24 15.92 -7.37
CA LEU A 356 20.93 16.93 -8.20
C LEU A 356 20.06 17.49 -9.33
N TYR A 357 18.93 16.84 -9.63
CA TYR A 357 18.02 17.31 -10.68
C TYR A 357 17.17 18.48 -10.17
N PRO A 358 17.06 19.63 -10.88
CA PRO A 358 16.30 20.82 -10.47
C PRO A 358 14.84 20.57 -10.03
N TYR A 359 14.32 21.37 -9.10
CA TYR A 359 12.92 21.35 -8.62
C TYR A 359 12.26 22.69 -8.94
N ALA A 360 10.93 22.72 -9.04
CA ALA A 360 10.16 23.98 -9.15
C ALA A 360 10.58 25.04 -8.11
N ALA A 361 10.88 24.61 -6.88
CA ALA A 361 11.41 25.47 -5.83
C ALA A 361 12.71 26.21 -6.22
N ASP A 362 13.57 25.62 -7.06
CA ASP A 362 14.79 26.26 -7.56
C ASP A 362 14.47 27.42 -8.51
N ALA A 363 13.47 27.27 -9.40
CA ALA A 363 13.01 28.39 -10.22
C ALA A 363 12.26 29.45 -9.43
N ARG A 364 11.52 29.07 -8.38
CA ARG A 364 10.93 30.06 -7.45
C ARG A 364 12.00 30.85 -6.70
N THR A 365 13.11 30.20 -6.34
CA THR A 365 14.23 30.83 -5.62
C THR A 365 15.03 31.78 -6.51
N LEU A 366 15.33 31.36 -7.74
CA LEU A 366 16.05 32.15 -8.72
C LEU A 366 15.40 31.96 -10.10
N PRO A 367 14.44 32.81 -10.49
CA PRO A 367 13.79 32.69 -11.80
C PRO A 367 14.77 32.90 -12.96
N LEU A 368 14.93 31.90 -13.82
CA LEU A 368 15.76 31.96 -15.02
C LEU A 368 14.87 31.83 -16.28
N PRO A 369 15.20 32.53 -17.38
CA PRO A 369 14.60 32.26 -18.69
C PRO A 369 14.78 30.79 -19.11
N LYS A 370 13.81 30.22 -19.83
CA LYS A 370 13.81 28.80 -20.25
C LYS A 370 15.16 28.31 -20.86
N PRO A 371 15.86 29.07 -21.74
CA PRO A 371 17.15 28.64 -22.28
C PRO A 371 18.25 28.44 -21.23
N LEU A 372 18.13 29.09 -20.07
CA LEU A 372 19.11 29.04 -18.98
C LEU A 372 18.75 28.02 -17.90
N HIS A 373 17.67 27.24 -18.05
CA HIS A 373 17.26 26.25 -17.05
C HIS A 373 18.31 25.14 -16.81
N VAL A 374 19.20 24.90 -17.78
CA VAL A 374 20.36 24.01 -17.59
C VAL A 374 21.29 24.48 -16.46
N LEU A 375 21.33 25.79 -16.17
CA LEU A 375 22.14 26.32 -15.07
C LEU A 375 21.60 25.92 -13.69
N TYR A 376 20.36 25.44 -13.58
CA TYR A 376 19.87 24.95 -12.29
C TYR A 376 20.62 23.73 -11.79
N PHE A 377 21.18 22.88 -12.67
CA PHE A 377 21.95 21.70 -12.24
C PHE A 377 23.16 22.09 -11.35
N PRO A 378 24.10 22.95 -11.79
CA PRO A 378 25.19 23.40 -10.92
C PRO A 378 24.74 24.35 -9.81
N LEU A 379 23.67 25.14 -10.00
CA LEU A 379 23.21 26.10 -9.00
C LEU A 379 22.46 25.46 -7.82
N ARG A 380 21.90 24.27 -8.02
CA ARG A 380 20.98 23.67 -7.06
C ARG A 380 21.52 23.44 -5.65
N PRO A 381 22.75 22.91 -5.43
CA PRO A 381 23.28 22.77 -4.07
C PRO A 381 23.31 24.10 -3.31
N PHE A 382 23.57 25.20 -4.02
CA PHE A 382 23.58 26.55 -3.47
C PHE A 382 22.18 27.06 -3.19
N LEU A 383 21.23 26.90 -4.14
CA LEU A 383 19.84 27.32 -3.96
C LEU A 383 19.14 26.56 -2.83
N TRP A 384 19.40 25.25 -2.72
CA TRP A 384 18.89 24.43 -1.62
C TRP A 384 19.45 24.88 -0.27
N SER A 385 20.77 25.08 -0.17
CA SER A 385 21.43 25.53 1.06
C SER A 385 20.93 26.92 1.48
N TRP A 386 20.76 27.83 0.51
CA TRP A 386 20.19 29.15 0.74
C TRP A 386 18.79 29.08 1.35
N ARG A 387 17.90 28.24 0.81
CA ARG A 387 16.55 28.04 1.38
C ARG A 387 16.60 27.50 2.81
N LYS A 388 17.47 26.53 3.08
CA LYS A 388 17.66 25.96 4.43
C LYS A 388 18.13 27.00 5.45
N VAL A 389 19.09 27.85 5.08
CA VAL A 389 19.62 28.89 5.97
C VAL A 389 18.62 30.03 6.19
N THR A 390 17.85 30.39 5.16
CA THR A 390 16.90 31.52 5.22
C THR A 390 15.52 31.15 5.76
N GLY A 391 15.28 29.88 6.09
CA GLY A 391 13.97 29.39 6.54
C GLY A 391 12.87 29.49 5.48
N ARG A 392 13.23 29.70 4.21
CA ARG A 392 12.29 29.78 3.07
C ARG A 392 11.91 28.40 2.54
N GLU A 393 11.69 27.44 3.43
CA GLU A 393 11.08 26.17 3.06
C GLU A 393 9.57 26.40 2.93
N GLU A 394 9.08 26.51 1.70
CA GLU A 394 7.67 26.24 1.44
C GLU A 394 7.54 24.75 1.10
N THR A 395 6.71 24.09 1.90
CA THR A 395 6.20 22.72 1.81
C THR A 395 5.90 22.25 0.40
#